data_AF-A0A522V3V8-F1
#
_entry.id   AF-A0A522V3V8-F1
#
_cell.length_a   1.000
_cell.length_b   1.000
_cell.length_c   1.000
_cell.angle_alpha   90.00
_cell.angle_beta   90.00
_cell.angle_gamma   90.00
#
_symmetry.space_group_name_H-M   'P 1'
#
loop_
_entity.id
_entity.type
_entity.pdbx_description
1 polymer ?
#
loop_
_entity_poly.entity_id
_entity_poly.type
_entity_poly.pdbx_seq_one_letter_code
_entity_poly.pdbx_strand_id
1 'polypeptide(L)'
;MRKIIVSAIIVLLALAGCSAEKYGLDISKNAPVVKVKDVYLDMRLLGRDVTLEGKISSQCGSNGCWFVLQDDTGQIFINLAPSNLTLPPRLGKQSTVTGQVQVVQNELQIFAKGIEVR
;
A
#
# COMPACT_ATOMS: atom_id res chain seq x y z
N MET A 1 -46.17 -9.27 -7.37
CA MET A 1 -45.38 -9.57 -6.15
C MET A 1 -44.04 -10.23 -6.45
N ARG A 2 -43.97 -11.36 -7.19
CA ARG A 2 -42.70 -12.03 -7.56
C ARG A 2 -41.69 -11.16 -8.34
N LYS A 3 -42.15 -10.25 -9.21
CA LYS A 3 -41.29 -9.29 -9.95
C LYS A 3 -40.72 -8.16 -9.07
N ILE A 4 -41.40 -7.77 -8.00
CA ILE A 4 -40.96 -6.70 -7.08
C ILE A 4 -39.84 -7.23 -6.17
N ILE A 5 -39.93 -8.49 -5.74
CA ILE A 5 -38.91 -9.16 -4.91
C ILE A 5 -37.60 -9.34 -5.69
N VAL A 6 -37.69 -9.71 -6.97
CA VAL A 6 -36.49 -9.86 -7.84
C VAL A 6 -35.80 -8.52 -8.05
N SER A 7 -36.56 -7.43 -8.24
CA SER A 7 -36.00 -6.10 -8.44
C SER A 7 -35.32 -5.55 -7.18
N ALA A 8 -35.82 -5.88 -5.99
CA ALA A 8 -35.20 -5.47 -4.72
C ALA A 8 -33.86 -6.19 -4.43
N ILE A 9 -33.72 -7.46 -4.85
CA ILE A 9 -32.50 -8.25 -4.64
C ILE A 9 -31.35 -7.73 -5.52
N ILE A 10 -31.64 -7.26 -6.74
CA ILE A 10 -30.62 -6.76 -7.68
C ILE A 10 -30.05 -5.40 -7.22
N VAL A 11 -30.84 -4.57 -6.56
CA VAL A 11 -30.40 -3.27 -6.02
C VAL A 11 -29.49 -3.44 -4.79
N LEU A 12 -29.72 -4.46 -3.96
CA LEU A 12 -28.86 -4.73 -2.79
C LEU A 12 -27.45 -5.25 -3.16
N LEU A 13 -27.29 -5.96 -4.29
CA LEU A 13 -25.97 -6.48 -4.71
C LEU A 13 -25.02 -5.38 -5.24
N ALA A 14 -25.53 -4.20 -5.61
CA ALA A 14 -24.72 -3.12 -6.17
C ALA A 14 -23.88 -2.35 -5.12
N LEU A 15 -24.13 -2.55 -3.81
CA LEU A 15 -23.47 -1.81 -2.73
C LEU A 15 -22.25 -2.53 -2.12
N ALA A 16 -21.94 -3.76 -2.54
CA ALA A 16 -20.88 -4.59 -1.93
C ALA A 16 -19.46 -4.35 -2.50
N GLY A 17 -19.24 -3.33 -3.33
CA GLY A 17 -18.07 -3.22 -4.20
C GLY A 17 -16.82 -2.47 -3.70
N CYS A 18 -16.81 -1.87 -2.50
CA CYS A 18 -15.68 -1.08 -2.00
C CYS A 18 -15.05 -1.68 -0.73
N SER A 19 -14.35 -2.80 -0.85
CA SER A 19 -13.47 -3.30 0.23
C SER A 19 -12.02 -3.03 -0.11
N ALA A 20 -11.27 -2.46 0.84
CA ALA A 20 -9.81 -2.40 0.73
C ALA A 20 -9.21 -3.80 0.92
N GLU A 21 -8.21 -4.13 0.12
CA GLU A 21 -7.43 -5.36 0.27
C GLU A 21 -6.30 -5.13 1.27
N LYS A 22 -6.05 -6.09 2.17
CA LYS A 22 -5.04 -5.97 3.22
C LYS A 22 -3.96 -7.04 3.07
N TYR A 23 -2.70 -6.65 3.28
CA TYR A 23 -1.54 -7.54 3.25
C TYR A 23 -0.60 -7.22 4.41
N GLY A 24 -0.18 -8.25 5.13
CA GLY A 24 0.67 -8.09 6.33
C GLY A 24 -0.13 -7.59 7.54
N LEU A 25 0.53 -6.77 8.37
CA LEU A 25 -0.09 -6.12 9.52
C LEU A 25 -1.08 -5.03 9.08
N ASP A 26 -1.95 -4.61 10.00
CA ASP A 26 -2.77 -3.41 9.79
C ASP A 26 -1.89 -2.15 9.66
N ILE A 27 -2.41 -1.14 8.95
CA ILE A 27 -1.79 0.19 8.89
C ILE A 27 -1.69 0.76 10.30
N SER A 28 -0.48 1.13 10.70
CA SER A 28 -0.22 1.61 12.06
C SER A 28 -0.85 2.98 12.26
N LYS A 29 -1.73 3.09 13.25
CA LYS A 29 -2.31 4.37 13.69
C LYS A 29 -1.31 5.27 14.43
N ASN A 30 -0.18 4.71 14.85
CA ASN A 30 0.85 5.40 15.64
C ASN A 30 2.06 5.83 14.80
N ALA A 31 2.19 5.31 13.57
CA ALA A 31 3.24 5.73 12.65
C ALA A 31 2.85 7.07 12.00
N PRO A 32 3.77 8.05 11.91
CA PRO A 32 3.48 9.31 11.25
C PRO A 32 3.20 9.08 9.76
N VAL A 33 2.18 9.76 9.25
CA VAL A 33 1.91 9.83 7.81
C VAL A 33 2.85 10.88 7.21
N VAL A 34 3.66 10.47 6.23
CA VAL A 34 4.67 11.32 5.59
C VAL A 34 4.55 11.25 4.07
N LYS A 35 5.13 12.23 3.36
CA LYS A 35 5.29 12.20 1.91
C LYS A 35 6.59 11.53 1.53
N VAL A 36 6.68 11.05 0.28
CA VAL A 36 7.89 10.41 -0.25
C VAL A 36 9.11 11.35 -0.11
N LYS A 37 8.98 12.63 -0.44
CA LYS A 37 10.07 13.61 -0.28
C LYS A 37 10.60 13.68 1.16
N ASP A 38 9.74 13.52 2.16
CA ASP A 38 10.12 13.68 3.56
C ASP A 38 11.09 12.55 3.95
N VAL A 39 10.89 11.35 3.39
CA VAL A 39 11.77 10.20 3.62
C VAL A 39 13.18 10.45 3.07
N TYR A 40 13.29 11.17 1.94
CA TYR A 40 14.59 11.52 1.35
C TYR A 40 15.28 12.72 2.03
N LEU A 41 14.51 13.61 2.65
CA LEU A 41 15.02 14.87 3.20
C LEU A 41 15.20 14.86 4.72
N ASP A 42 14.46 14.02 5.45
CA ASP A 42 14.49 13.94 6.91
C ASP A 42 15.17 12.65 7.40
N MET A 43 16.47 12.77 7.70
CA MET A 43 17.28 11.67 8.22
C MET A 43 16.77 11.12 9.57
N ARG A 44 15.92 11.84 10.30
CA ARG A 44 15.35 11.35 11.58
C ARG A 44 14.34 10.22 11.36
N LEU A 45 13.85 10.04 10.14
CA LEU A 45 12.94 8.95 9.78
C LEU A 45 13.68 7.62 9.60
N LEU A 46 15.00 7.62 9.43
CA LEU A 46 15.78 6.41 9.23
C LEU A 46 15.60 5.43 10.41
N GLY A 47 15.28 4.17 10.10
CA GLY A 47 14.99 3.13 11.08
C GLY A 47 13.65 3.28 11.82
N ARG A 48 12.84 4.30 11.50
CA ARG A 48 11.51 4.51 12.09
C ARG A 48 10.43 3.94 11.19
N ASP A 49 9.34 3.52 11.81
CA ASP A 49 8.12 3.18 11.07
C ASP A 49 7.42 4.47 10.63
N VAL A 50 7.03 4.51 9.37
CA VAL A 50 6.26 5.59 8.74
C VAL A 50 5.09 5.01 7.95
N THR A 51 4.09 5.84 7.70
CA THR A 51 2.98 5.53 6.80
C THR A 51 3.05 6.42 5.57
N LEU A 52 2.98 5.82 4.39
CA LEU A 52 2.99 6.50 3.09
C LEU A 52 1.72 6.16 2.32
N GLU A 53 1.26 7.10 1.50
CA GLU A 53 0.12 6.91 0.61
C GLU A 53 0.49 7.30 -0.82
N GLY A 54 0.17 6.44 -1.78
CA GLY A 54 0.50 6.69 -3.17
C GLY A 54 -0.05 5.64 -4.12
N LYS A 55 0.23 5.82 -5.41
CA LYS A 55 -0.12 4.88 -6.46
C LYS A 55 1.01 3.87 -6.65
N ILE A 56 0.67 2.61 -6.90
CA ILE A 56 1.63 1.59 -7.32
C ILE A 56 2.04 1.89 -8.77
N SER A 57 3.22 2.47 -8.98
CA SER A 57 3.71 2.91 -10.29
C SER A 57 4.51 1.83 -11.04
N SER A 58 5.10 0.89 -10.30
CA SER A 58 5.78 -0.29 -10.84
C SER A 58 5.70 -1.43 -9.83
N GLN A 59 5.80 -2.68 -10.30
CA GLN A 59 5.69 -3.86 -9.44
C GLN A 59 6.43 -5.05 -10.07
N CYS A 60 6.95 -5.94 -9.21
CA CYS A 60 7.42 -7.26 -9.63
C CYS A 60 6.29 -8.08 -10.32
N GLY A 61 6.61 -8.71 -11.45
CA GLY A 61 5.62 -9.39 -12.31
C GLY A 61 4.99 -10.67 -11.75
N SER A 62 5.62 -11.36 -10.79
CA SER A 62 5.13 -12.65 -10.24
C SER A 62 5.10 -12.63 -8.72
N ASN A 63 3.91 -12.55 -8.11
CA ASN A 63 3.69 -12.49 -6.66
C ASN A 63 4.71 -11.60 -5.95
N GLY A 64 4.63 -10.30 -6.28
CA GLY A 64 5.73 -9.37 -6.13
C GLY A 64 6.27 -9.29 -4.71
N CYS A 65 7.60 -9.38 -4.59
CA CYS A 65 8.36 -9.11 -3.38
C CYS A 65 8.73 -7.62 -3.24
N TRP A 66 8.33 -6.79 -4.21
CA TRP A 66 8.52 -5.36 -4.18
C TRP A 66 7.54 -4.64 -5.12
N PHE A 67 7.36 -3.35 -4.87
CA PHE A 67 6.73 -2.41 -5.79
C PHE A 67 7.27 -1.00 -5.57
N VAL A 68 7.00 -0.10 -6.50
CA VAL A 68 7.31 1.33 -6.36
C VAL A 68 6.03 2.08 -6.02
N LEU A 69 6.06 2.83 -4.93
CA LEU A 69 4.97 3.72 -4.52
C LEU A 69 5.30 5.14 -4.98
N GLN A 70 4.33 5.79 -5.62
CA GLN A 70 4.48 7.16 -6.13
C GLN A 70 3.40 8.06 -5.55
N ASP A 71 3.81 9.19 -4.97
CA ASP A 71 2.92 10.30 -4.61
C ASP A 71 3.22 11.54 -5.48
N ASP A 72 2.67 12.69 -5.10
CA ASP A 72 2.87 13.97 -5.77
C ASP A 72 4.28 14.57 -5.56
N THR A 73 5.08 13.98 -4.69
CA THR A 73 6.41 14.47 -4.30
C THR A 73 7.55 13.60 -4.80
N GLY A 74 7.29 12.36 -5.18
CA GLY A 74 8.29 11.46 -5.73
C GLY A 74 7.85 10.00 -5.76
N GLN A 75 8.84 9.12 -5.94
CA GLN A 75 8.65 7.68 -5.91
C GLN A 75 9.63 7.04 -4.92
N ILE A 76 9.22 5.95 -4.28
CA ILE A 76 10.05 5.20 -3.35
C ILE A 76 9.85 3.70 -3.52
N PHE A 77 10.94 2.96 -3.38
CA PHE A 77 10.92 1.50 -3.44
C PHE A 77 10.34 0.92 -2.15
N ILE A 78 9.35 0.05 -2.29
CA ILE A 78 8.71 -0.68 -1.20
C ILE A 78 9.17 -2.14 -1.29
N ASN A 79 9.92 -2.57 -0.28
CA ASN A 79 10.47 -3.90 -0.19
C ASN A 79 9.64 -4.77 0.75
N LEU A 80 9.16 -5.89 0.23
CA LEU A 80 8.25 -6.80 0.93
C LEU A 80 8.99 -8.01 1.51
N ALA A 81 10.20 -8.30 1.00
CA ALA A 81 10.94 -9.50 1.33
C ALA A 81 11.31 -9.60 2.83
N PRO A 82 11.79 -8.54 3.52
CA PRO A 82 12.16 -8.63 4.94
C PRO A 82 11.01 -9.04 5.88
N SER A 83 9.76 -8.81 5.46
CA SER A 83 8.56 -9.19 6.21
C SER A 83 7.85 -10.40 5.62
N ASN A 84 8.48 -11.13 4.69
CA ASN A 84 7.91 -12.26 3.95
C ASN A 84 6.55 -11.94 3.31
N LEU A 85 6.34 -10.69 2.89
CA LEU A 85 5.11 -10.25 2.26
C LEU A 85 5.19 -10.48 0.75
N THR A 86 4.05 -10.80 0.16
CA THR A 86 3.86 -10.82 -1.29
C THR A 86 2.65 -9.99 -1.65
N LEU A 87 2.73 -9.29 -2.78
CA LEU A 87 1.63 -8.51 -3.31
C LEU A 87 1.30 -9.03 -4.73
N PRO A 88 0.09 -9.59 -4.95
CA PRO A 88 -0.38 -9.91 -6.30
C PRO A 88 -0.36 -8.67 -7.21
N PRO A 89 -0.43 -8.81 -8.55
CA PRO A 89 -0.43 -7.67 -9.45
C PRO A 89 -1.52 -6.64 -9.12
N ARG A 90 -1.12 -5.44 -8.73
CA ARG A 90 -1.95 -4.28 -8.34
C ARG A 90 -1.43 -2.97 -8.95
N LEU A 91 -0.71 -3.08 -10.07
CA LEU A 91 -0.21 -1.92 -10.80
C LEU A 91 -1.32 -0.90 -11.05
N GLY A 92 -1.03 0.36 -10.73
CA GLY A 92 -1.95 1.48 -10.91
C GLY A 92 -2.98 1.69 -9.81
N LYS A 93 -3.07 0.80 -8.81
CA LYS A 93 -3.96 0.96 -7.65
C LYS A 93 -3.41 1.93 -6.62
N GLN A 94 -4.32 2.49 -5.81
CA GLN A 94 -3.93 3.32 -4.67
C GLN A 94 -3.55 2.40 -3.51
N SER A 95 -2.49 2.76 -2.80
CA SER A 95 -2.01 2.00 -1.66
C SER A 95 -1.62 2.90 -0.48
N THR A 96 -1.90 2.40 0.72
CA THR A 96 -1.36 2.92 1.98
C THR A 96 -0.39 1.88 2.52
N VAL A 97 0.83 2.29 2.87
CA VAL A 97 1.90 1.39 3.33
C VAL A 97 2.42 1.87 4.67
N THR A 98 2.40 1.00 5.69
CA THR A 98 3.20 1.19 6.90
C THR A 98 4.45 0.33 6.80
N GLY A 99 5.62 0.93 7.03
CA GLY A 99 6.89 0.22 7.01
C GLY A 99 8.03 1.02 7.59
N GLN A 100 9.19 0.37 7.72
CA GLN A 100 10.38 0.98 8.29
C GLN A 100 11.25 1.60 7.20
N VAL A 101 11.71 2.83 7.40
CA VAL A 101 12.66 3.47 6.48
C VAL A 101 14.03 2.82 6.64
N GLN A 102 14.62 2.34 5.54
CA GLN A 102 15.89 1.63 5.54
C GLN A 102 16.77 2.05 4.36
N VAL A 103 18.08 1.92 4.55
CA VAL A 103 19.07 2.07 3.47
C VAL A 103 19.69 0.71 3.20
N VAL A 104 19.61 0.25 1.95
CA VAL A 104 20.27 -0.99 1.51
C VAL A 104 21.01 -0.70 0.23
N GLN A 105 22.27 -1.09 0.16
CA GLN A 105 23.13 -0.83 -1.00
C GLN A 105 23.11 0.64 -1.42
N ASN A 106 23.07 1.55 -0.43
CA ASN A 106 23.04 3.00 -0.64
C ASN A 106 21.75 3.55 -1.29
N GLU A 107 20.68 2.75 -1.35
CA GLU A 107 19.34 3.15 -1.77
C GLU A 107 18.39 3.20 -0.58
N LEU A 108 17.64 4.30 -0.47
CA LEU A 108 16.63 4.48 0.55
C LEU A 108 15.30 3.86 0.11
N GLN A 109 14.74 3.01 0.95
CA GLN A 109 13.54 2.22 0.69
C GLN A 109 12.72 2.00 1.96
N ILE A 110 11.51 1.46 1.79
CA ILE A 110 10.61 1.10 2.89
C ILE A 110 10.54 -0.42 3.00
N PHE A 111 10.89 -0.96 4.16
CA PHE A 111 10.58 -2.34 4.52
C PHE A 111 9.13 -2.41 4.98
N ALA A 112 8.24 -2.85 4.10
CA ALA A 112 6.81 -2.86 4.39
C ALA A 112 6.49 -3.86 5.50
N LYS A 113 5.58 -3.47 6.39
CA LYS A 113 4.98 -4.31 7.43
C LYS A 113 3.49 -4.53 7.20
N GLY A 114 2.81 -3.52 6.66
CA GLY A 114 1.37 -3.54 6.37
C GLY A 114 1.06 -2.74 5.12
N ILE A 115 0.15 -3.25 4.29
CA ILE A 115 -0.27 -2.66 3.02
C ILE A 115 -1.79 -2.73 2.92
N GLU A 116 -2.41 -1.61 2.59
CA GLU A 116 -3.79 -1.54 2.13
C GLU A 116 -3.81 -1.12 0.66
N VAL A 117 -4.67 -1.75 -0.16
CA VAL A 117 -4.86 -1.44 -1.58
C VAL A 117 -6.32 -1.14 -1.88
N ARG A 118 -6.58 -0.12 -2.71
CA ARG A 118 -7.90 0.34 -3.15
C ARG A 118 -7.90 0.51 -4.69
#